data_AF-A0A1I4BY70-F1
#
_entry.id   AF-A0A1I4BY70-F1
#
_cell.length_a   1.000
_cell.length_b   1.000
_cell.length_c   1.000
_cell.angle_alpha   90.00
_cell.angle_beta   90.00
_cell.angle_gamma   90.00
#
_symmetry.space_group_name_H-M   'P 1'
#
loop_
_entity.id
_entity.type
_entity.pdbx_description
1 polymer ?
#
loop_
_entity_poly.entity_id
_entity_poly.type
_entity_poly.pdbx_seq_one_letter_code
_entity_poly.pdbx_strand_id
1 'polypeptide(L)' 'MQLMFRANNILEAHIVAGLLKSHDINCYVSGHYLQGAVGDLPATDFAHVFVEENKVTLAQSIINDYENNIL' A
#
# COMPACT_ATOMS: atom_id res chain seq x y z
N MET A 1 12.55 4.06 -4.55
CA MET A 1 11.31 3.61 -3.87
C MET A 1 10.86 2.31 -4.52
N GLN A 2 10.37 1.35 -3.74
CA GLN A 2 9.98 0.01 -4.21
C GLN A 2 8.51 -0.26 -3.93
N LEU A 3 7.80 -0.87 -4.89
CA LEU A 3 6.40 -1.28 -4.75
C LEU A 3 6.31 -2.45 -3.77
N MET A 4 5.63 -2.25 -2.64
CA MET A 4 5.50 -3.28 -1.60
C MET A 4 4.11 -3.92 -1.57
N PHE A 5 3.06 -3.16 -1.88
CA PHE A 5 1.70 -3.66 -1.75
C PHE A 5 0.81 -3.13 -2.86
N ARG A 6 -0.02 -4.01 -3.44
CA ARG A 6 -1.05 -3.66 -4.40
C ARG A 6 -2.41 -3.80 -3.74
N ALA A 7 -3.04 -2.67 -3.45
CA ALA A 7 -4.32 -2.65 -2.77
C ALA A 7 -5.49 -2.78 -3.75
N ASN A 8 -6.59 -3.32 -3.28
CA ASN A 8 -7.85 -3.41 -4.02
C ASN A 8 -8.50 -2.05 -4.24
N ASN A 9 -8.26 -1.11 -3.32
CA ASN A 9 -8.76 0.26 -3.39
C ASN A 9 -7.86 1.22 -2.59
N ILE A 10 -8.13 2.52 -2.72
CA ILE A 10 -7.34 3.57 -2.06
C ILE A 10 -7.42 3.51 -0.53
N LEU A 11 -8.54 3.03 0.03
CA LEU A 11 -8.73 2.93 1.47
C LEU A 11 -7.82 1.85 2.05
N GLU A 12 -7.77 0.68 1.44
CA GLU A 12 -6.85 -0.39 1.83
C GLU A 12 -5.38 0.04 1.70
N ALA A 13 -5.00 0.75 0.64
CA ALA A 13 -3.65 1.30 0.52
C ALA A 13 -3.30 2.24 1.68
N HIS A 14 -4.24 3.07 2.14
CA HIS A 14 -4.04 3.93 3.30
C HIS A 14 -4.02 3.18 4.63
N ILE A 15 -4.76 2.08 4.77
CA ILE A 15 -4.69 1.19 5.94
C ILE A 15 -3.29 0.58 6.04
N VAL A 16 -2.81 -0.04 4.96
CA VAL A 16 -1.46 -0.65 4.91
C VAL A 16 -0.37 0.40 5.11
N ALA A 17 -0.52 1.59 4.53
CA ALA A 17 0.41 2.69 4.77
C ALA A 17 0.41 3.17 6.23
N GLY A 18 -0.75 3.19 6.90
CA GLY A 18 -0.86 3.49 8.33
C GLY A 18 -0.14 2.46 9.19
N LEU A 19 -0.33 1.18 8.87
CA LEU A 19 0.36 0.06 9.51
C LEU A 19 1.89 0.18 9.35
N LEU A 20 2.40 0.39 8.14
CA LEU A 20 3.85 0.57 7.93
C LEU A 20 4.39 1.76 8.71
N LYS A 21 3.64 2.88 8.75
CA LYS A 21 4.02 4.06 9.53
C LYS A 21 4.07 3.80 11.03
N SER A 22 3.20 2.94 11.59
CA SER A 22 3.28 2.59 13.02
C SER A 22 4.51 1.77 13.39
N HIS A 23 5.22 1.22 12.40
CA HIS A 23 6.50 0.54 12.55
C HIS A 23 7.72 1.39 12.12
N ASP A 24 7.57 2.72 12.10
CA ASP A 24 8.63 3.65 11.66
C ASP A 24 9.16 3.36 10.23
N ILE A 25 8.25 2.98 9.34
CA ILE A 25 8.52 2.79 7.91
C ILE A 25 7.84 3.91 7.13
N ASN A 26 8.65 4.79 6.56
CA ASN A 26 8.16 5.81 5.63
C ASN A 26 7.66 5.14 4.35
N CYS A 27 6.45 5.51 3.94
CA CYS A 27 5.80 4.95 2.77
C CYS A 27 5.01 6.02 1.98
N TYR A 28 4.83 5.77 0.69
CA TYR A 28 4.06 6.59 -0.23
C TYR A 28 2.89 5.80 -0.80
N VAL A 29 1.71 6.42 -0.85
CA VAL A 29 0.52 5.85 -1.48
C VAL A 29 0.31 6.50 -2.84
N SER A 30 0.26 5.70 -3.90
CA SER A 30 -0.15 6.14 -5.25
C SER A 30 -1.61 5.78 -5.53
N GLY A 31 -2.21 6.43 -6.53
CA GLY A 31 -3.58 6.14 -6.97
C GLY A 31 -4.66 7.09 -6.45
N HIS A 32 -4.32 8.04 -5.58
CA HIS A 32 -5.26 8.95 -4.93
C HIS A 32 -6.09 9.81 -5.90
N TYR A 33 -5.53 10.17 -7.07
CA TYR A 33 -6.17 11.06 -8.04
C TYR A 33 -6.81 10.34 -9.23
N LEU A 34 -6.72 9.01 -9.31
CA LEU A 34 -7.29 8.25 -10.42
C LEU A 34 -8.80 8.01 -10.23
N GLN A 35 -9.33 8.12 -9.02
CA GLN A 35 -10.76 7.91 -8.77
C GLN A 35 -11.66 8.96 -9.46
N GLY A 36 -11.15 10.16 -9.75
CA GLY A 36 -11.91 11.21 -10.46
C GLY A 36 -11.83 11.15 -11.99
N ALA A 37 -10.79 10.50 -12.54
CA ALA A 37 -10.54 10.43 -13.99
C ALA A 37 -11.02 9.13 -14.65
N VAL A 38 -11.23 8.08 -13.85
CA VAL A 38 -11.48 6.70 -14.32
C VAL A 38 -12.98 6.42 -14.55
N GLY A 39 -13.89 7.22 -13.99
CA GLY A 39 -15.34 7.03 -14.19
C GLY A 39 -15.82 5.67 -13.67
N ASP A 40 -16.45 4.86 -14.54
CA ASP A 40 -16.96 3.50 -14.26
C ASP A 40 -15.93 2.36 -14.48
N LEU A 41 -14.68 2.66 -14.81
CA LEU A 41 -13.64 1.63 -14.96
C LEU A 41 -13.37 0.96 -13.59
N PRO A 42 -13.10 -0.36 -13.56
CA PRO A 42 -12.84 -1.08 -12.32
C PRO A 42 -11.71 -0.39 -11.56
N ALA A 43 -11.96 0.00 -10.30
CA ALA A 43 -10.98 0.66 -9.43
C ALA A 43 -9.76 -0.22 -9.07
N THR A 44 -9.70 -1.42 -9.63
CA THR A 44 -8.72 -2.46 -9.35
C THR A 44 -7.35 -2.09 -9.92
N ASP A 45 -6.32 -2.25 -9.09
CA ASP A 45 -4.89 -2.10 -9.41
C ASP A 45 -4.36 -0.66 -9.61
N PHE A 46 -5.06 0.36 -9.12
CA PHE A 46 -4.55 1.74 -9.14
C PHE A 46 -3.91 2.19 -7.83
N ALA A 47 -4.23 1.52 -6.71
CA ALA A 47 -3.79 1.90 -5.39
C ALA A 47 -2.58 1.06 -4.95
N HIS A 48 -1.44 1.72 -4.79
CA HIS A 48 -0.16 1.06 -4.54
C HIS A 48 0.57 1.71 -3.37
N VAL A 49 1.26 0.89 -2.57
CA VAL A 49 2.09 1.37 -1.46
C VAL A 49 3.57 1.12 -1.78
N PHE A 50 4.36 2.18 -1.67
CA PHE A 50 5.80 2.16 -1.92
C PHE A 50 6.57 2.45 -0.64
N VAL A 51 7.75 1.83 -0.49
CA VAL A 51 8.68 2.10 0.62
C VAL A 51 10.09 2.42 0.11
N GLU A 52 10.95 2.88 1.00
CA GLU A 52 12.38 3.05 0.74
C GLU A 52 13.10 1.69 0.64
N GLU A 53 14.13 1.60 -0.21
CA GLU A 53 14.84 0.33 -0.50
C GLU A 53 15.47 -0.32 0.73
N ASN A 54 15.96 0.48 1.66
CA ASN A 54 16.51 0.06 2.95
C ASN A 54 15.47 -0.54 3.91
N LYS A 55 14.16 -0.36 3.65
CA LYS A 55 13.07 -0.84 4.50
C LYS A 55 12.27 -1.98 3.89
N VAL A 56 12.62 -2.43 2.68
CA VAL A 56 11.91 -3.48 1.94
C VAL A 56 11.74 -4.76 2.78
N THR A 57 12.81 -5.27 3.38
CA THR A 57 12.76 -6.52 4.16
C THR A 57 11.80 -6.44 5.35
N LEU A 58 11.82 -5.32 6.07
CA LEU A 58 10.94 -5.10 7.22
C LEU A 58 9.47 -4.93 6.77
N ALA A 59 9.25 -4.10 5.74
CA ALA A 59 7.93 -3.88 5.18
C ALA A 59 7.31 -5.18 4.64
N GLN A 60 8.10 -6.03 3.99
CA GLN A 60 7.65 -7.30 3.45
C GLN A 60 7.18 -8.27 4.54
N SER A 61 7.87 -8.33 5.68
CA SER A 61 7.41 -9.15 6.81
C SER A 61 6.04 -8.71 7.32
N ILE A 62 5.87 -7.40 7.54
CA ILE A 62 4.62 -6.83 8.05
C ILE A 62 3.46 -7.03 7.06
N ILE A 63 3.73 -6.83 5.76
CA ILE A 63 2.73 -7.04 4.71
C ILE A 63 2.33 -8.51 4.61
N ASN A 64 3.28 -9.43 4.71
CA ASN A 64 2.96 -10.86 4.73
C ASN A 64 2.06 -11.21 5.92
N ASP A 65 2.34 -10.66 7.11
CA ASP A 65 1.50 -10.89 8.29
C ASP A 65 0.08 -10.32 8.08
N TYR A 66 -0.02 -9.14 7.45
CA TYR A 66 -1.30 -8.54 7.06
C TYR A 66 -2.08 -9.40 6.06
N GLU A 67 -1.46 -9.85 4.97
CA GLU A 67 -2.12 -10.64 3.92
C GLU A 67 -2.58 -12.01 4.43
N ASN A 68 -1.86 -12.60 5.37
CA ASN A 68 -2.23 -13.88 5.99
C ASN A 68 -3.25 -13.72 7.14
N ASN A 69 -3.70 -12.50 7.45
CA ASN A 69 -4.58 -12.19 8.59
C ASN A 69 -4.00 -12.66 9.96
N ILE A 70 -2.70 -12.46 10.15
CA ILE A 70 -1.96 -12.87 11.38
C ILE A 70 -1.74 -11.67 12.33
N LEU A 71 -2.05 -10.45 11.88
CA LEU A 71 -1.97 -9.21 12.67
C LEU A 71 -3.17 -8.97 13.59
#